data_AF-A0A139WDV3-F1
#
_entry.id   AF-A0A139WDV3-F1
#
_cell.length_a   1.000
_cell.length_b   1.000
_cell.length_c   1.000
_cell.angle_alpha   90.00
_cell.angle_beta   90.00
_cell.angle_gamma   90.00
#
_symmetry.space_group_name_H-M   'P 1'
#
loop_
_entity.id
_entity.type
_entity.pdbx_description
1 polymer ?
#
loop_
_entity_poly.entity_id
_entity_poly.type
_entity_poly.pdbx_seq_one_letter_code
_entity_poly.pdbx_strand_id
1 'polypeptide(L)'
;MKTFLLLFGVVSLLGYSTGIENYLGTEIQKCLNCICHARTGCYSRFNCANYSIDFDYWKTAGSPNVEEEDDELEDNERFTKCMKNENCILTTLDKYAENIGHIDCNCDQKFDCRDRLAIHLLGDKCTNPKFMKRYLRRFNNCARKLGVTTMFDEENYDGIKNYMGSDLQSCLNCLCHARTGCFSRFNCASYSISFDYWKTANSPTVDSTDAPEAEASFKKCMKNENCILATLDQYVDSMGHMDCNCDGQFDCKDRFAIHLHGANCTNPKFPDNYVARFNNCAKNLKVKAMVAEEGFEGCIPEVF
;
A
#
# COMPACT_ATOMS: atom_id res chain seq x y z
N MET A 1 -36.84 -62.87 -10.44
CA MET A 1 -37.07 -61.99 -9.27
C MET A 1 -35.76 -61.86 -8.51
N LYS A 2 -35.00 -60.77 -8.70
CA LYS A 2 -33.81 -60.45 -7.90
C LYS A 2 -34.08 -59.13 -7.19
N THR A 3 -34.23 -59.21 -5.87
CA THR A 3 -34.51 -58.09 -4.97
C THR A 3 -33.25 -57.21 -4.86
N PHE A 4 -33.37 -55.94 -5.24
CA PHE A 4 -32.33 -54.93 -4.98
C PHE A 4 -32.54 -54.37 -3.56
N LEU A 5 -31.58 -54.61 -2.67
CA LEU A 5 -31.49 -53.93 -1.37
C LEU A 5 -30.77 -52.60 -1.58
N LEU A 6 -31.50 -51.48 -1.44
CA LEU A 6 -30.95 -50.13 -1.35
C LEU A 6 -30.48 -49.89 0.09
N LEU A 7 -29.16 -49.90 0.30
CA LEU A 7 -28.53 -49.41 1.52
C LEU A 7 -28.51 -47.88 1.48
N PHE A 8 -29.39 -47.25 2.24
CA PHE A 8 -29.28 -45.82 2.57
C PHE A 8 -28.11 -45.63 3.53
N GLY A 9 -26.98 -45.18 3.01
CA GLY A 9 -25.88 -44.69 3.84
C GLY A 9 -26.29 -43.38 4.50
N VAL A 10 -26.50 -43.41 5.82
CA VAL A 10 -26.62 -42.21 6.63
C VAL A 10 -25.23 -41.58 6.70
N VAL A 11 -25.00 -40.55 5.88
CA VAL A 11 -23.81 -39.69 6.02
C VAL A 11 -24.09 -38.76 7.19
N SER A 12 -23.66 -39.16 8.38
CA SER A 12 -23.58 -38.25 9.52
C SER A 12 -22.49 -37.22 9.22
N LEU A 13 -22.89 -36.01 8.86
CA LEU A 13 -22.01 -34.84 8.89
C LEU A 13 -21.67 -34.58 10.36
N LEU A 14 -20.58 -35.19 10.83
CA LEU A 14 -19.93 -34.76 12.06
C LEU A 14 -19.36 -33.36 11.78
N GLY A 15 -20.07 -32.33 12.21
CA GLY A 15 -19.50 -31.01 12.35
C GLY A 15 -18.37 -31.11 13.36
N TYR A 16 -17.13 -30.96 12.90
CA TYR A 16 -16.00 -30.79 13.80
C TYR A 16 -16.14 -29.41 14.44
N SER A 17 -16.70 -29.37 15.65
CA SER A 17 -16.51 -28.25 16.57
C SER A 17 -15.03 -28.21 16.88
N THR A 18 -14.30 -27.29 16.25
CA THR A 18 -12.93 -26.99 16.65
C THR A 18 -13.02 -25.90 17.71
N GLY A 19 -12.72 -26.23 18.97
CA GLY A 19 -12.46 -25.23 20.00
C GLY A 19 -11.51 -24.13 19.50
N ILE A 20 -11.61 -22.94 20.10
CA ILE A 20 -10.91 -21.74 19.61
C ILE A 20 -9.41 -22.02 19.39
N GLU A 21 -8.89 -21.58 18.24
CA GLU A 21 -7.46 -21.56 17.97
C GLU A 21 -6.71 -20.77 19.07
N ASN A 22 -5.75 -21.42 19.74
CA ASN A 22 -5.00 -20.76 20.80
C ASN A 22 -3.90 -19.86 20.21
N TYR A 23 -4.14 -18.56 20.20
CA TYR A 23 -3.17 -17.59 19.70
C TYR A 23 -2.10 -17.22 20.73
N LEU A 24 -2.22 -17.63 22.00
CA LEU A 24 -1.21 -17.31 23.01
C LEU A 24 0.14 -17.96 22.66
N GLY A 25 1.21 -17.14 22.65
CA GLY A 25 2.58 -17.52 22.30
C GLY A 25 2.92 -17.44 20.81
N THR A 26 1.98 -17.05 19.95
CA THR A 26 2.15 -17.08 18.48
C THR A 26 2.65 -15.74 17.91
N GLU A 27 3.15 -15.76 16.66
CA GLU A 27 3.49 -14.52 15.93
C GLU A 27 2.25 -13.64 15.69
N ILE A 28 1.08 -14.25 15.50
CA ILE A 28 -0.16 -13.51 15.31
C ILE A 28 -0.58 -12.79 16.60
N GLN A 29 -0.37 -13.35 17.79
CA GLN A 29 -0.59 -12.60 19.03
C GLN A 29 0.26 -11.33 19.09
N LYS A 30 1.54 -11.39 18.68
CA LYS A 30 2.41 -10.21 18.68
C LYS A 30 1.86 -9.14 17.74
N CYS A 31 1.39 -9.55 16.56
CA CYS A 31 0.71 -8.67 15.61
C CYS A 31 -0.53 -7.99 16.22
N LEU A 32 -1.45 -8.78 16.78
CA LEU A 32 -2.70 -8.30 17.36
C LEU A 32 -2.46 -7.39 18.58
N ASN A 33 -1.42 -7.66 19.38
CA ASN A 33 -0.99 -6.77 20.45
C ASN A 33 -0.60 -5.38 19.91
N CYS A 34 0.08 -5.32 18.77
CA CYS A 34 0.47 -4.06 18.16
C CYS A 34 -0.70 -3.31 17.52
N ILE A 35 -1.68 -4.02 16.96
CA ILE A 35 -2.96 -3.46 16.50
C ILE A 35 -3.71 -2.81 17.67
N CYS A 36 -3.83 -3.52 18.79
CA CYS A 36 -4.46 -3.02 20.00
C CYS A 36 -3.76 -1.76 20.55
N HIS A 37 -2.43 -1.78 20.58
CA HIS A 37 -1.65 -0.62 20.99
C HIS A 37 -1.81 0.55 20.04
N ALA A 38 -1.89 0.31 18.73
CA ALA A 38 -2.17 1.35 17.74
C ALA A 38 -3.49 2.06 18.06
N ARG A 39 -4.58 1.30 18.13
CA ARG A 39 -5.95 1.83 18.30
C ARG A 39 -6.12 2.58 19.63
N THR A 40 -5.74 1.94 20.73
CA THR A 40 -6.06 2.43 22.07
C THR A 40 -4.92 3.19 22.74
N GLY A 41 -3.67 2.87 22.41
CA GLY A 41 -2.50 3.31 23.16
C GLY A 41 -2.22 2.45 24.39
N CYS A 42 -3.03 1.43 24.67
CA CYS A 42 -2.83 0.47 25.74
C CYS A 42 -2.23 -0.83 25.20
N TYR A 43 -1.42 -1.51 26.00
CA TYR A 43 -0.97 -2.88 25.70
C TYR A 43 -1.93 -3.96 26.24
N SER A 44 -2.92 -3.56 27.05
CA SER A 44 -3.92 -4.47 27.61
C SER A 44 -4.96 -4.88 26.56
N ARG A 45 -5.15 -6.19 26.38
CA ARG A 45 -6.14 -6.78 25.47
C ARG A 45 -7.57 -6.54 25.92
N PHE A 46 -7.82 -6.53 27.23
CA PHE A 46 -9.15 -6.18 27.77
C PHE A 46 -9.51 -4.73 27.47
N ASN A 47 -8.53 -3.81 27.53
CA ASN A 47 -8.78 -2.43 27.11
C ASN A 47 -9.02 -2.35 25.60
N CYS A 48 -8.27 -3.10 24.82
CA CYS A 48 -8.48 -3.20 23.37
C CYS A 48 -9.90 -3.63 23.04
N ALA A 49 -10.38 -4.72 23.67
CA ALA A 49 -11.74 -5.20 23.55
C ALA A 49 -12.76 -4.11 23.91
N ASN A 50 -12.65 -3.53 25.12
CA ASN A 50 -13.59 -2.52 25.60
C ASN A 50 -13.71 -1.28 24.70
N TYR A 51 -12.67 -0.91 23.95
CA TYR A 51 -12.66 0.30 23.12
C TYR A 51 -12.76 0.04 21.61
N SER A 52 -12.64 -1.21 21.16
CA SER A 52 -12.45 -1.52 19.73
C SER A 52 -13.31 -2.67 19.22
N ILE A 53 -13.92 -3.45 20.12
CA ILE A 53 -14.74 -4.60 19.76
C ILE A 53 -16.14 -4.36 20.31
N ASP A 54 -17.10 -4.12 19.41
CA ASP A 54 -18.52 -4.14 19.74
C ASP A 54 -19.15 -5.47 19.33
N PHE A 55 -20.45 -5.60 19.57
CA PHE A 55 -21.18 -6.83 19.29
C PHE A 55 -21.18 -7.17 17.79
N ASP A 56 -21.36 -6.18 16.90
CA ASP A 56 -21.38 -6.38 15.46
C ASP A 56 -20.01 -6.77 14.91
N TYR A 57 -18.94 -6.20 15.48
CA TYR A 57 -17.57 -6.61 15.21
C TYR A 57 -17.37 -8.09 15.57
N TRP A 58 -17.77 -8.49 16.79
CA TRP A 58 -17.66 -9.88 17.23
C TRP A 58 -18.50 -10.83 16.36
N LYS A 59 -19.69 -10.40 15.93
CA LYS A 59 -20.50 -11.14 14.96
C LYS A 59 -19.79 -11.30 13.62
N THR A 60 -19.18 -10.25 13.11
CA THR A 60 -18.40 -10.27 11.85
C THR A 60 -17.22 -11.24 11.95
N ALA A 61 -16.60 -11.35 13.13
CA ALA A 61 -15.54 -12.32 13.40
C ALA A 61 -16.02 -13.79 13.47
N GLY A 62 -17.32 -14.05 13.29
CA GLY A 62 -17.88 -15.40 13.35
C GLY A 62 -18.33 -15.83 14.74
N SER A 63 -18.47 -14.90 15.69
CA SER A 63 -18.98 -15.17 17.05
C SER A 63 -18.17 -16.23 17.84
N PRO A 64 -16.83 -16.08 18.00
CA PRO A 64 -16.03 -17.07 18.72
C PRO A 64 -16.48 -17.27 20.19
N ASN A 65 -16.41 -18.53 20.65
CA ASN A 65 -16.86 -19.01 21.97
C ASN A 65 -15.73 -19.43 22.86
N VAL A 66 -15.70 -19.04 24.14
CA VAL A 66 -14.60 -19.43 25.05
C VAL A 66 -14.47 -20.95 25.18
N GLU A 67 -15.58 -21.63 25.42
CA GLU A 67 -15.66 -23.09 25.49
C GLU A 67 -16.67 -23.59 24.45
N GLU A 68 -16.56 -24.85 24.01
CA GLU A 68 -17.49 -25.42 23.02
C GLU A 68 -18.95 -25.46 23.51
N GLU A 69 -19.15 -25.68 24.80
CA GLU A 69 -20.47 -25.68 25.45
C GLU A 69 -21.13 -24.29 25.48
N ASP A 70 -20.39 -23.21 25.21
CA ASP A 70 -20.95 -21.85 25.19
C ASP A 70 -21.86 -21.59 23.99
N ASP A 71 -21.88 -22.47 22.98
CA ASP A 71 -22.82 -22.37 21.86
C ASP A 71 -24.29 -22.46 22.28
N GLU A 72 -24.58 -23.02 23.46
CA GLU A 72 -25.92 -23.08 24.02
C GLU A 72 -26.36 -21.76 24.68
N LEU A 73 -25.43 -20.84 24.92
CA LEU A 73 -25.71 -19.56 25.57
C LEU A 73 -26.27 -18.53 24.59
N GLU A 74 -27.03 -17.55 25.11
CA GLU A 74 -27.46 -16.41 24.30
C GLU A 74 -26.25 -15.59 23.83
N ASP A 75 -26.33 -15.00 22.64
CA ASP A 75 -25.22 -14.28 22.02
C ASP A 75 -24.64 -13.15 22.89
N ASN A 76 -25.49 -12.44 23.65
CA ASN A 76 -25.03 -11.39 24.55
C ASN A 76 -24.18 -11.94 25.70
N GLU A 77 -24.51 -13.13 26.19
CA GLU A 77 -23.75 -13.82 27.22
C GLU A 77 -22.43 -14.34 26.65
N ARG A 78 -22.46 -14.95 25.47
CA ARG A 78 -21.27 -15.40 24.72
C ARG A 78 -20.30 -14.25 24.48
N PHE A 79 -20.80 -13.12 23.98
CA PHE A 79 -20.02 -11.91 23.77
C PHE A 79 -19.40 -11.42 25.09
N THR A 80 -20.21 -11.32 26.15
CA THR A 80 -19.73 -10.87 27.48
C THR A 80 -18.65 -11.80 28.04
N LYS A 81 -18.80 -13.12 27.86
CA LYS A 81 -17.81 -14.12 28.28
C LYS A 81 -16.53 -13.99 27.44
N CYS A 82 -16.66 -13.82 26.13
CA CYS A 82 -15.53 -13.62 25.21
C CYS A 82 -14.71 -12.37 25.55
N MET A 83 -15.35 -11.23 25.82
CA MET A 83 -14.65 -9.97 26.16
C MET A 83 -13.90 -10.02 27.51
N LYS A 84 -14.07 -11.10 28.29
CA LYS A 84 -13.33 -11.38 29.52
C LYS A 84 -12.27 -12.46 29.36
N ASN A 85 -12.09 -13.01 28.16
CA ASN A 85 -11.11 -14.05 27.86
C ASN A 85 -10.10 -13.55 26.81
N GLU A 86 -8.81 -13.57 27.15
CA GLU A 86 -7.77 -13.03 26.26
C GLU A 86 -7.66 -13.75 24.92
N ASN A 87 -7.82 -15.08 24.91
CA ASN A 87 -7.71 -15.85 23.68
C ASN A 87 -8.93 -15.61 22.76
N CYS A 88 -10.12 -15.48 23.35
CA CYS A 88 -11.32 -15.15 22.61
C CYS A 88 -11.26 -13.74 22.01
N ILE A 89 -10.70 -12.76 22.74
CA ILE A 89 -10.43 -11.42 22.20
C ILE A 89 -9.48 -11.50 21.00
N LEU A 90 -8.36 -12.21 21.13
CA LEU A 90 -7.39 -12.35 20.03
C LEU A 90 -8.03 -13.01 18.80
N THR A 91 -8.82 -14.06 19.02
CA THR A 91 -9.55 -14.74 17.95
C THR A 91 -10.56 -13.84 17.26
N THR A 92 -11.26 -13.02 18.04
CA THR A 92 -12.21 -12.05 17.50
C THR A 92 -11.49 -11.06 16.58
N LEU A 93 -10.33 -10.54 16.97
CA LEU A 93 -9.54 -9.63 16.12
C LEU A 93 -9.03 -10.35 14.85
N ASP A 94 -8.48 -11.55 15.01
CA ASP A 94 -7.93 -12.30 13.87
C ASP A 94 -9.00 -12.63 12.83
N LYS A 95 -10.10 -13.26 13.28
CA LYS A 95 -11.19 -13.70 12.41
C LYS A 95 -11.99 -12.55 11.82
N TYR A 96 -12.09 -11.41 12.51
CA TYR A 96 -12.66 -10.21 11.90
C TYR A 96 -11.90 -9.84 10.62
N ALA A 97 -10.57 -9.76 10.68
CA ALA A 97 -9.78 -9.39 9.52
C ALA A 97 -9.82 -10.44 8.39
N GLU A 98 -9.84 -11.73 8.74
CA GLU A 98 -10.01 -12.81 7.76
C GLU A 98 -11.38 -12.74 7.05
N ASN A 99 -12.45 -12.55 7.82
CA ASN A 99 -13.81 -12.51 7.31
C ASN A 99 -14.14 -11.26 6.49
N ILE A 100 -13.39 -10.16 6.68
CA ILE A 100 -13.45 -8.98 5.79
C ILE A 100 -12.88 -9.31 4.38
N GLY A 101 -11.95 -10.27 4.26
CA GLY A 101 -11.64 -10.89 2.97
C GLY A 101 -10.17 -11.03 2.59
N HIS A 102 -9.26 -11.31 3.54
CA HIS A 102 -7.81 -11.47 3.26
C HIS A 102 -7.25 -10.41 2.28
N ILE A 103 -7.70 -9.17 2.44
CA ILE A 103 -7.40 -8.09 1.50
C ILE A 103 -5.95 -7.67 1.69
N ASP A 104 -5.15 -7.75 0.62
CA ASP A 104 -3.84 -7.10 0.54
C ASP A 104 -4.06 -5.59 0.42
N CYS A 105 -4.11 -4.94 1.57
CA CYS A 105 -4.45 -3.53 1.70
C CYS A 105 -3.28 -2.65 1.26
N ASN A 106 -2.04 -3.08 1.52
CA ASN A 106 -0.84 -2.30 1.25
C ASN A 106 -0.20 -2.60 -0.13
N CYS A 107 -0.75 -3.55 -0.87
CA CYS A 107 -0.34 -4.01 -2.20
C CYS A 107 1.05 -4.68 -2.24
N ASP A 108 1.48 -5.35 -1.16
CA ASP A 108 2.76 -6.07 -1.09
C ASP A 108 2.68 -7.57 -1.47
N GLN A 109 1.52 -7.99 -1.97
CA GLN A 109 1.18 -9.35 -2.41
C GLN A 109 1.11 -10.37 -1.28
N LYS A 110 1.06 -9.92 -0.03
CA LYS A 110 0.87 -10.77 1.14
C LYS A 110 -0.37 -10.28 1.89
N PHE A 111 -0.96 -11.20 2.65
CA PHE A 111 -1.90 -10.83 3.69
C PHE A 111 -1.19 -11.03 5.02
N ASP A 112 -0.72 -9.92 5.60
CA ASP A 112 0.09 -9.93 6.80
C ASP A 112 -0.41 -8.95 7.88
N CYS A 113 0.41 -8.71 8.91
CA CYS A 113 0.03 -7.86 10.03
C CYS A 113 -0.29 -6.40 9.62
N ARG A 114 0.33 -5.91 8.55
CA ARG A 114 0.11 -4.56 8.02
C ARG A 114 -1.29 -4.43 7.45
N ASP A 115 -1.76 -5.46 6.74
CA ASP A 115 -3.11 -5.52 6.20
C ASP A 115 -4.14 -5.63 7.31
N ARG A 116 -3.89 -6.48 8.30
CA ARG A 116 -4.77 -6.62 9.48
C ARG A 116 -4.93 -5.28 10.20
N LEU A 117 -3.86 -4.51 10.40
CA LEU A 117 -3.97 -3.15 10.95
C LEU A 117 -4.87 -2.25 10.08
N ALA A 118 -4.69 -2.30 8.76
CA ALA A 118 -5.48 -1.50 7.82
C ALA A 118 -6.97 -1.83 7.91
N ILE A 119 -7.31 -3.13 7.92
CA ILE A 119 -8.69 -3.61 8.05
C ILE A 119 -9.30 -3.16 9.38
N HIS A 120 -8.58 -3.24 10.50
CA HIS A 120 -9.13 -2.80 11.78
C HIS A 120 -9.36 -1.29 11.89
N LEU A 121 -8.67 -0.49 11.09
CA LEU A 121 -8.83 0.95 11.09
C LEU A 121 -9.84 1.43 10.05
N LEU A 122 -9.99 0.71 8.93
CA LEU A 122 -10.68 1.20 7.72
C LEU A 122 -11.72 0.23 7.15
N GLY A 123 -11.81 -1.00 7.65
CA GLY A 123 -12.69 -2.05 7.14
C GLY A 123 -12.28 -2.54 5.76
N ASP A 124 -13.27 -2.85 4.92
CA ASP A 124 -13.12 -3.28 3.53
C ASP A 124 -12.56 -2.20 2.59
N LYS A 125 -12.54 -0.94 3.02
CA LYS A 125 -11.97 0.21 2.30
C LYS A 125 -10.48 0.44 2.60
N CYS A 126 -9.76 -0.63 2.95
CA CYS A 126 -8.38 -0.54 3.41
C CYS A 126 -7.33 -0.36 2.30
N THR A 127 -7.70 -0.41 1.02
CA THR A 127 -6.75 -0.36 -0.10
C THR A 127 -5.94 0.95 -0.10
N ASN A 128 -4.61 0.81 -0.19
CA ASN A 128 -3.63 1.90 -0.13
C ASN A 128 -3.88 2.88 1.04
N PRO A 129 -3.81 2.38 2.29
CA PRO A 129 -4.34 3.09 3.44
C PRO A 129 -3.41 4.24 3.86
N LYS A 130 -4.00 5.43 4.06
CA LYS A 130 -3.32 6.55 4.71
C LYS A 130 -3.70 6.60 6.18
N PHE A 131 -2.71 6.39 7.05
CA PHE A 131 -2.93 6.34 8.49
C PHE A 131 -2.63 7.67 9.17
N MET A 132 -3.37 8.01 10.23
CA MET A 132 -2.94 9.09 11.11
C MET A 132 -1.60 8.71 11.79
N LYS A 133 -0.65 9.65 11.84
CA LYS A 133 0.69 9.46 12.44
C LYS A 133 0.68 8.80 13.83
N ARG A 134 -0.33 9.11 14.65
CA ARG A 134 -0.49 8.52 15.98
C ARG A 134 -0.65 6.99 15.96
N TYR A 135 -1.34 6.45 14.96
CA TYR A 135 -1.58 5.01 14.81
C TYR A 135 -0.29 4.31 14.37
N LEU A 136 0.38 4.87 13.35
CA LEU A 136 1.67 4.37 12.86
C LEU A 136 2.73 4.35 13.95
N ARG A 137 2.92 5.46 14.67
CA ARG A 137 3.91 5.56 15.74
C ARG A 137 3.68 4.52 16.82
N ARG A 138 2.44 4.35 17.27
CA ARG A 138 2.08 3.35 18.29
C ARG A 138 2.34 1.94 17.78
N PHE A 139 1.81 1.60 16.61
CA PHE A 139 2.03 0.28 16.01
C PHE A 139 3.52 -0.03 15.87
N ASN A 140 4.29 0.85 15.24
CA ASN A 140 5.72 0.65 14.99
C ASN A 140 6.54 0.56 16.28
N ASN A 141 6.17 1.30 17.33
CA ASN A 141 6.81 1.17 18.65
C ASN A 141 6.59 -0.19 19.28
N CYS A 142 5.39 -0.78 19.12
CA CYS A 142 5.14 -2.14 19.55
C CYS A 142 5.87 -3.15 18.66
N ALA A 143 5.76 -2.99 17.35
CA ALA A 143 6.26 -3.94 16.36
C ALA A 143 7.77 -4.17 16.50
N ARG A 144 8.55 -3.09 16.65
CA ARG A 144 10.00 -3.16 16.92
C ARG A 144 10.34 -3.93 18.19
N LYS A 145 9.53 -3.81 19.26
CA LYS A 145 9.78 -4.51 20.52
C LYS A 145 9.47 -6.00 20.45
N LEU A 146 8.46 -6.38 19.66
CA LEU A 146 7.99 -7.76 19.56
C LEU A 146 8.56 -8.51 18.34
N GLY A 147 9.30 -7.84 17.46
CA GLY A 147 9.82 -8.43 16.22
C GLY A 147 8.75 -8.60 15.14
N VAL A 148 7.70 -7.78 15.15
CA VAL A 148 6.68 -7.72 14.10
C VAL A 148 7.13 -6.74 13.03
N THR A 149 6.78 -7.01 11.76
CA THR A 149 7.05 -6.11 10.65
C THR A 149 6.40 -4.74 10.90
N THR A 150 7.18 -3.65 10.82
CA THR A 150 6.68 -2.28 11.01
C THR A 150 5.90 -1.79 9.80
N MET A 151 4.93 -0.90 10.00
CA MET A 151 4.33 -0.10 8.94
C MET A 151 5.37 0.87 8.37
N PHE A 152 5.25 1.19 7.08
CA PHE A 152 5.98 2.29 6.47
C PHE A 152 5.53 3.60 7.12
N ASP A 153 6.45 4.30 7.79
CA ASP A 153 6.23 5.62 8.36
C ASP A 153 6.64 6.64 7.30
N GLU A 154 5.70 7.45 6.79
CA GLU A 154 5.98 8.46 5.75
C GLU A 154 7.08 9.46 6.18
N GLU A 155 7.39 9.56 7.49
CA GLU A 155 8.42 10.47 8.03
C GLU A 155 9.76 9.79 8.35
N ASN A 156 9.93 8.50 8.08
CA ASN A 156 11.21 7.80 8.24
C ASN A 156 11.42 6.81 7.09
N TYR A 157 11.56 7.39 5.91
CA TYR A 157 11.59 6.74 4.60
C TYR A 157 12.90 5.97 4.38
N ASP A 158 12.80 4.64 4.37
CA ASP A 158 13.81 3.74 3.79
C ASP A 158 13.14 2.78 2.78
N GLY A 159 12.02 3.18 2.18
CA GLY A 159 11.30 2.37 1.20
C GLY A 159 10.45 3.24 0.30
N ILE A 160 10.33 2.85 -0.97
CA ILE A 160 9.84 3.74 -2.04
C ILE A 160 8.36 4.13 -1.88
N LYS A 161 8.05 5.43 -1.97
CA LYS A 161 6.69 5.98 -1.96
C LYS A 161 5.85 5.29 -3.04
N ASN A 162 4.61 4.92 -2.72
CA ASN A 162 3.74 4.29 -3.71
C ASN A 162 3.08 5.36 -4.60
N TYR A 163 3.44 5.35 -5.87
CA TYR A 163 2.95 6.26 -6.90
C TYR A 163 1.88 5.63 -7.79
N MET A 164 1.56 4.35 -7.61
CA MET A 164 0.52 3.68 -8.38
C MET A 164 -0.86 4.29 -8.06
N GLY A 165 -1.66 4.51 -9.11
CA GLY A 165 -2.96 5.18 -9.07
C GLY A 165 -2.93 6.70 -8.99
N SER A 166 -1.75 7.34 -8.94
CA SER A 166 -1.62 8.79 -8.75
C SER A 166 -1.70 9.59 -10.06
N ASP A 167 -1.98 10.90 -9.95
CA ASP A 167 -1.85 11.83 -11.07
C ASP A 167 -0.44 11.85 -11.65
N LEU A 168 0.58 11.63 -10.80
CA LEU A 168 1.97 11.50 -11.24
C LEU A 168 2.17 10.25 -12.11
N GLN A 169 1.55 9.12 -11.76
CA GLN A 169 1.61 7.94 -12.64
C GLN A 169 1.02 8.26 -14.01
N SER A 170 -0.13 8.93 -14.06
CA SER A 170 -0.78 9.33 -15.31
C SER A 170 0.11 10.25 -16.14
N CYS A 171 0.74 11.24 -15.49
CA CYS A 171 1.73 12.12 -16.10
C CYS A 171 2.91 11.32 -16.70
N LEU A 172 3.59 10.52 -15.87
CA LEU A 172 4.79 9.80 -16.26
C LEU A 172 4.51 8.74 -17.35
N ASN A 173 3.31 8.15 -17.39
CA ASN A 173 2.89 7.28 -18.49
C ASN A 173 2.88 8.05 -19.82
N CYS A 174 2.40 9.29 -19.83
CA CYS A 174 2.36 10.10 -21.03
C CYS A 174 3.76 10.59 -21.45
N LEU A 175 4.65 10.88 -20.50
CA LEU A 175 6.07 11.16 -20.80
C LEU A 175 6.75 9.97 -21.47
N CYS A 176 6.54 8.77 -20.92
CA CYS A 176 7.11 7.55 -21.46
C CYS A 176 6.60 7.23 -22.86
N HIS A 177 5.30 7.43 -23.09
CA HIS A 177 4.73 7.29 -24.42
C HIS A 177 5.26 8.33 -25.41
N ALA A 178 5.45 9.58 -24.98
CA ALA A 178 6.06 10.62 -25.79
C ALA A 178 7.47 10.22 -26.26
N ARG A 179 8.32 9.81 -25.30
CA ARG A 179 9.73 9.50 -25.54
C ARG A 179 9.93 8.24 -26.40
N THR A 180 9.21 7.16 -26.07
CA THR A 180 9.47 5.83 -26.65
C THR A 180 8.45 5.39 -27.70
N GLY A 181 7.26 5.99 -27.73
CA GLY A 181 6.12 5.47 -28.48
C GLY A 181 5.46 4.25 -27.82
N CYS A 182 5.98 3.77 -26.69
CA CYS A 182 5.40 2.67 -25.91
C CYS A 182 4.77 3.20 -24.61
N PHE A 183 3.65 2.62 -24.20
CA PHE A 183 3.07 2.89 -22.88
C PHE A 183 3.78 2.14 -21.75
N SER A 184 4.67 1.18 -22.08
CA SER A 184 5.41 0.39 -21.09
C SER A 184 6.47 1.23 -20.39
N ARG A 185 6.32 1.36 -19.06
CA ARG A 185 7.30 2.04 -18.19
C ARG A 185 8.63 1.30 -18.12
N PHE A 186 8.64 -0.03 -18.22
CA PHE A 186 9.89 -0.80 -18.28
C PHE A 186 10.70 -0.46 -19.53
N ASN A 187 10.04 -0.31 -20.68
CA ASN A 187 10.72 0.12 -21.90
C ASN A 187 11.26 1.53 -21.73
N CYS A 188 10.42 2.46 -21.26
CA CYS A 188 10.82 3.82 -20.97
C CYS A 188 12.04 3.92 -20.04
N ALA A 189 12.03 3.17 -18.95
CA ALA A 189 13.15 3.08 -18.00
C ALA A 189 14.42 2.57 -18.69
N SER A 190 14.33 1.48 -19.47
CA SER A 190 15.48 0.89 -20.16
C SER A 190 16.17 1.85 -21.15
N TYR A 191 15.44 2.82 -21.71
CA TYR A 191 15.97 3.82 -22.63
C TYR A 191 16.34 5.15 -21.99
N SER A 192 15.76 5.50 -20.84
CA SER A 192 15.81 6.86 -20.29
C SER A 192 16.46 6.95 -18.91
N ILE A 193 16.57 5.84 -18.18
CA ILE A 193 17.12 5.82 -16.82
C ILE A 193 18.47 5.09 -16.86
N SER A 194 19.55 5.87 -16.76
CA SER A 194 20.89 5.33 -16.52
C SER A 194 21.13 5.08 -15.02
N PHE A 195 22.22 4.40 -14.70
CA PHE A 195 22.65 4.22 -13.31
C PHE A 195 22.93 5.57 -12.62
N ASP A 196 23.60 6.50 -13.30
CA ASP A 196 23.87 7.84 -12.77
C ASP A 196 22.59 8.66 -12.59
N TYR A 197 21.64 8.52 -13.53
CA TYR A 197 20.32 9.15 -13.40
C TYR A 197 19.60 8.66 -12.14
N TRP A 198 19.57 7.34 -11.91
CA TRP A 198 19.00 6.74 -10.71
C TRP A 198 19.72 7.19 -9.43
N LYS A 199 21.04 7.37 -9.49
CA LYS A 199 21.81 7.93 -8.38
C LYS A 199 21.43 9.38 -8.06
N THR A 200 21.30 10.24 -9.08
CA THR A 200 20.84 11.63 -8.90
C THR A 200 19.46 11.68 -8.26
N ALA A 201 18.61 10.69 -8.56
CA ALA A 201 17.31 10.49 -7.93
C ALA A 201 17.39 9.89 -6.51
N ASN A 202 18.54 9.98 -5.81
CA ASN A 202 18.78 9.40 -4.49
C ASN A 202 18.69 7.86 -4.41
N SER A 203 18.88 7.16 -5.53
CA SER A 203 19.01 5.70 -5.56
C SER A 203 17.86 4.92 -4.90
N PRO A 204 16.59 5.15 -5.27
CA PRO A 204 15.45 4.47 -4.66
C PRO A 204 15.58 2.95 -4.78
N THR A 205 15.31 2.25 -3.68
CA THR A 205 15.44 0.78 -3.55
C THR A 205 14.10 0.09 -3.34
N VAL A 206 13.90 -1.07 -3.99
CA VAL A 206 12.61 -1.79 -3.92
C VAL A 206 12.31 -2.26 -2.49
N ASP A 207 13.32 -2.78 -1.80
CA ASP A 207 13.23 -3.17 -0.40
C ASP A 207 14.17 -2.32 0.46
N SER A 208 13.77 -2.04 1.70
CA SER A 208 14.58 -1.27 2.67
C SER A 208 15.88 -1.96 3.07
N THR A 209 16.03 -3.24 2.75
CA THR A 209 17.27 -3.99 2.99
C THR A 209 18.23 -3.96 1.81
N ASP A 210 17.79 -3.45 0.66
CA ASP A 210 18.66 -3.34 -0.52
C ASP A 210 19.70 -2.24 -0.29
N ALA A 211 20.95 -2.50 -0.69
CA ALA A 211 22.01 -1.50 -0.54
C ALA A 211 21.78 -0.33 -1.52
N PRO A 212 21.72 0.94 -1.05
CA PRO A 212 21.65 2.09 -1.94
C PRO A 212 22.92 2.18 -2.78
N GLU A 213 22.83 2.78 -3.96
CA GLU A 213 23.92 2.90 -4.93
C GLU A 213 24.55 1.56 -5.41
N ALA A 214 23.96 0.41 -5.10
CA ALA A 214 24.43 -0.87 -5.63
C ALA A 214 23.82 -1.16 -7.01
N GLU A 215 24.63 -1.69 -7.93
CA GLU A 215 24.17 -2.07 -9.28
C GLU A 215 23.05 -3.13 -9.23
N ALA A 216 23.07 -4.03 -8.25
CA ALA A 216 22.02 -5.01 -8.03
C ALA A 216 20.67 -4.33 -7.67
N SER A 217 20.71 -3.33 -6.80
CA SER A 217 19.54 -2.54 -6.39
C SER A 217 18.97 -1.74 -7.56
N PHE A 218 19.84 -1.14 -8.37
CA PHE A 218 19.43 -0.50 -9.63
C PHE A 218 18.73 -1.48 -10.57
N LYS A 219 19.33 -2.64 -10.85
CA LYS A 219 18.75 -3.67 -11.72
C LYS A 219 17.40 -4.18 -11.21
N LYS A 220 17.25 -4.27 -9.90
CA LYS A 220 15.98 -4.63 -9.25
C LYS A 220 14.95 -3.52 -9.38
N CYS A 221 15.35 -2.27 -9.18
CA CYS A 221 14.52 -1.09 -9.37
C CYS A 221 13.96 -1.00 -10.80
N MET A 222 14.79 -1.21 -11.82
CA MET A 222 14.38 -1.18 -13.23
C MET A 222 13.38 -2.29 -13.63
N LYS A 223 13.09 -3.23 -12.71
CA LYS A 223 12.07 -4.28 -12.87
C LYS A 223 10.84 -4.05 -11.97
N ASN A 224 10.77 -2.93 -11.26
CA ASN A 224 9.65 -2.57 -10.39
C ASN A 224 9.05 -1.22 -10.85
N GLU A 225 7.77 -1.22 -11.21
CA GLU A 225 7.12 -0.01 -11.75
C GLU A 225 7.11 1.15 -10.76
N ASN A 226 6.88 0.87 -9.48
CA ASN A 226 6.85 1.90 -8.45
C ASN A 226 8.24 2.51 -8.23
N CYS A 227 9.29 1.70 -8.30
CA CYS A 227 10.67 2.17 -8.22
C CYS A 227 11.07 3.04 -9.41
N ILE A 228 10.62 2.67 -10.61
CA ILE A 228 10.80 3.51 -11.80
C ILE A 228 10.10 4.87 -11.61
N LEU A 229 8.85 4.88 -11.14
CA LEU A 229 8.12 6.13 -10.89
C LEU A 229 8.84 7.00 -9.86
N ALA A 230 9.30 6.40 -8.77
CA ALA A 230 10.04 7.11 -7.74
C ALA A 230 11.38 7.67 -8.23
N THR A 231 12.06 6.93 -9.10
CA THR A 231 13.30 7.41 -9.73
C THR A 231 13.02 8.65 -10.57
N LEU A 232 11.94 8.65 -11.34
CA LEU A 232 11.56 9.80 -12.17
C LEU A 232 11.13 10.99 -11.32
N ASP A 233 10.35 10.76 -10.25
CA ASP A 233 9.91 11.82 -9.33
C ASP A 233 11.10 12.45 -8.59
N GLN A 234 11.91 11.63 -7.92
CA GLN A 234 13.04 12.10 -7.11
C GLN A 234 14.14 12.75 -7.94
N TYR A 235 14.29 12.37 -9.22
CA TYR A 235 15.15 13.11 -10.12
C TYR A 235 14.67 14.56 -10.31
N VAL A 236 13.36 14.76 -10.51
CA VAL A 236 12.78 16.10 -10.62
C VAL A 236 12.87 16.85 -9.29
N ASP A 237 12.66 16.16 -8.16
CA ASP A 237 12.85 16.73 -6.82
C ASP A 237 14.28 17.25 -6.61
N SER A 238 15.29 16.52 -7.11
CA SER A 238 16.70 16.94 -7.01
C SER A 238 17.00 18.26 -7.74
N MET A 239 16.08 18.70 -8.59
CA MET A 239 16.17 19.94 -9.37
C MET A 239 15.25 21.05 -8.83
N GLY A 240 14.49 20.80 -7.75
CA GLY A 240 13.71 21.84 -7.06
C GLY A 240 12.38 22.23 -7.72
N HIS A 241 11.72 21.33 -8.46
CA HIS A 241 10.36 21.60 -9.01
C HIS A 241 10.27 22.92 -9.79
N MET A 242 11.20 23.13 -10.71
CA MET A 242 11.26 24.34 -11.53
C MET A 242 10.03 24.48 -12.44
N ASP A 243 9.37 25.64 -12.43
CA ASP A 243 8.38 26.05 -13.43
C ASP A 243 9.09 26.47 -14.72
N CYS A 244 9.32 25.49 -15.57
CA CYS A 244 10.16 25.58 -16.75
C CYS A 244 9.50 26.41 -17.85
N ASN A 245 8.16 26.44 -17.89
CA ASN A 245 7.41 27.20 -18.87
C ASN A 245 6.88 28.55 -18.34
N CYS A 246 7.19 28.91 -17.09
CA CYS A 246 6.77 30.15 -16.45
C CYS A 246 5.24 30.39 -16.49
N ASP A 247 4.45 29.33 -16.34
CA ASP A 247 2.98 29.43 -16.30
C ASP A 247 2.41 29.60 -14.88
N GLY A 248 3.29 29.67 -13.88
CA GLY A 248 2.98 29.85 -12.47
C GLY A 248 2.57 28.57 -11.77
N GLN A 249 2.72 27.41 -12.40
CA GLN A 249 2.43 26.10 -11.84
C GLN A 249 3.58 25.14 -12.12
N PHE A 250 3.87 24.27 -11.15
CA PHE A 250 4.69 23.09 -11.40
C PHE A 250 3.77 21.90 -11.72
N ASP A 251 3.72 21.49 -12.98
CA ASP A 251 2.89 20.39 -13.44
C ASP A 251 3.61 19.35 -14.32
N CYS A 252 2.86 18.56 -15.08
CA CYS A 252 3.42 17.50 -15.90
C CYS A 252 4.32 18.02 -17.03
N LYS A 253 4.06 19.23 -17.52
CA LYS A 253 4.84 19.87 -18.57
C LYS A 253 6.25 20.20 -18.09
N ASP A 254 6.37 20.74 -16.89
CA ASP A 254 7.64 21.06 -16.24
C ASP A 254 8.44 19.80 -15.97
N ARG A 255 7.78 18.77 -15.44
CA ARG A 255 8.41 17.45 -15.27
C ARG A 255 8.97 16.94 -16.59
N PHE A 256 8.23 17.06 -17.70
CA PHE A 256 8.76 16.64 -18.99
C PHE A 256 9.99 17.45 -19.42
N ALA A 257 9.92 18.76 -19.26
CA ALA A 257 11.01 19.67 -19.59
C ALA A 257 12.27 19.33 -18.79
N ILE A 258 12.15 19.05 -17.48
CA ILE A 258 13.25 18.64 -16.62
C ILE A 258 13.81 17.27 -17.06
N HIS A 259 12.96 16.30 -17.40
CA HIS A 259 13.44 15.00 -17.90
C HIS A 259 14.21 15.11 -19.21
N LEU A 260 13.86 16.06 -20.08
CA LEU A 260 14.51 16.23 -21.39
C LEU A 260 15.77 17.12 -21.32
N HIS A 261 15.76 18.13 -20.46
CA HIS A 261 16.74 19.22 -20.48
C HIS A 261 17.48 19.42 -19.14
N GLY A 262 17.11 18.69 -18.10
CA GLY A 262 17.64 18.87 -16.75
C GLY A 262 17.38 20.29 -16.23
N ALA A 263 18.40 20.88 -15.59
CA ALA A 263 18.35 22.26 -15.10
C ALA A 263 18.19 23.33 -16.21
N ASN A 264 18.39 22.98 -17.48
CA ASN A 264 18.22 23.89 -18.61
C ASN A 264 16.80 23.80 -19.22
N CYS A 265 15.79 23.52 -18.40
CA CYS A 265 14.42 23.25 -18.88
C CYS A 265 13.65 24.50 -19.33
N THR A 266 14.17 25.70 -19.07
CA THR A 266 13.51 26.98 -19.34
C THR A 266 13.05 27.14 -20.79
N ASN A 267 11.83 27.64 -20.98
CA ASN A 267 11.22 27.90 -22.30
C ASN A 267 11.34 26.68 -23.24
N PRO A 268 10.82 25.51 -22.81
CA PRO A 268 11.14 24.25 -23.47
C PRO A 268 10.49 24.14 -24.84
N LYS A 269 11.26 23.58 -25.78
CA LYS A 269 10.79 23.24 -27.13
C LYS A 269 10.71 21.73 -27.28
N PHE A 270 9.51 21.22 -27.41
CA PHE A 270 9.25 19.79 -27.57
C PHE A 270 9.12 19.43 -29.06
N PRO A 271 9.78 18.34 -29.51
CA PRO A 271 9.57 17.83 -30.86
C PRO A 271 8.10 17.48 -31.12
N ASP A 272 7.59 17.80 -32.33
CA ASP A 272 6.17 17.59 -32.69
C ASP A 272 5.69 16.16 -32.47
N ASN A 273 6.55 15.17 -32.72
CA ASN A 273 6.22 13.76 -32.50
C ASN A 273 6.05 13.43 -31.01
N TYR A 274 6.74 14.12 -30.10
CA TYR A 274 6.57 13.97 -28.65
C TYR A 274 5.26 14.62 -28.21
N VAL A 275 4.97 15.83 -28.70
CA VAL A 275 3.70 16.55 -28.49
C VAL A 275 2.51 15.69 -28.89
N ALA A 276 2.53 15.15 -30.12
CA ALA A 276 1.44 14.34 -30.64
C ALA A 276 1.18 13.09 -29.77
N ARG A 277 2.24 12.37 -29.38
CA ARG A 277 2.14 11.16 -28.55
C ARG A 277 1.69 11.48 -27.13
N PHE A 278 2.30 12.47 -26.49
CA PHE A 278 1.89 12.89 -25.15
C PHE A 278 0.41 13.26 -25.12
N ASN A 279 -0.04 14.10 -26.05
CA ASN A 279 -1.43 14.55 -26.09
C ASN A 279 -2.41 13.42 -26.39
N ASN A 280 -2.02 12.42 -27.19
CA ASN A 280 -2.80 11.20 -27.38
C ASN A 280 -3.02 10.44 -26.06
N CYS A 281 -1.97 10.30 -25.26
CA CYS A 281 -2.05 9.70 -23.93
C CYS A 281 -2.87 10.57 -22.96
N ALA A 282 -2.58 11.87 -22.92
CA ALA A 282 -3.13 12.83 -21.97
C ALA A 282 -4.65 12.90 -22.03
N LYS A 283 -5.22 12.79 -23.24
CA LYS A 283 -6.68 12.73 -23.47
C LYS A 283 -7.34 11.59 -22.70
N ASN A 284 -6.70 10.42 -22.63
CA ASN A 284 -7.28 9.24 -21.98
C ASN A 284 -7.07 9.27 -20.46
N LEU A 285 -5.96 9.84 -20.00
CA LEU A 285 -5.57 9.86 -18.57
C LEU A 285 -5.90 11.18 -17.87
N LYS A 286 -6.62 12.10 -18.53
CA LYS A 286 -7.01 13.42 -18.01
C LYS A 286 -5.82 14.29 -17.57
N VAL A 287 -4.68 14.14 -18.24
CA VAL A 287 -3.51 15.00 -18.05
C VAL A 287 -3.69 16.24 -18.93
N LYS A 288 -3.25 17.43 -18.46
CA LYS A 288 -3.26 18.64 -19.29
C LYS A 288 -2.40 18.42 -20.55
N ALA A 289 -2.91 18.80 -21.71
CA ALA A 289 -2.17 18.71 -22.97
C ALA A 289 -1.00 19.70 -23.00
N MET A 290 0.03 19.39 -23.79
CA MET A 290 1.18 20.25 -24.05
C MET A 290 1.22 20.75 -25.49
N VAL A 291 1.95 21.83 -25.72
CA VAL A 291 2.25 22.36 -27.06
C VAL A 291 3.74 22.19 -27.40
N ALA A 292 4.12 22.48 -28.66
CA ALA A 292 5.51 22.32 -29.10
C ALA A 292 6.46 23.37 -28.52
N GLU A 293 5.96 24.57 -28.24
CA GLU A 293 6.73 25.62 -27.57
C GLU A 293 5.95 26.03 -26.32
N GLU A 294 6.47 25.65 -25.15
CA GLU A 294 5.91 26.04 -23.86
C GLU A 294 6.75 27.18 -23.29
N GLY A 295 6.08 28.15 -22.65
CA GLY A 295 6.71 29.32 -22.08
C GLY A 295 7.00 30.45 -23.07
N PHE A 296 7.95 31.32 -22.71
CA PHE A 296 8.26 32.52 -23.47
C PHE A 296 9.73 32.96 -23.30
N GLU A 297 10.21 33.78 -24.23
CA GLU A 297 11.56 34.36 -24.18
C GLU A 297 11.71 35.28 -22.97
N GLY A 298 12.77 35.06 -22.17
CA GLY A 298 12.99 35.77 -20.92
C GLY A 298 12.33 35.13 -19.69
N CYS A 299 11.74 33.94 -19.84
CA CYS A 299 11.30 33.12 -18.71
C CYS A 299 12.45 32.86 -17.72
N ILE A 300 12.19 33.10 -16.43
CA ILE A 300 13.09 32.78 -15.31
C ILE A 300 12.30 31.82 -14.42
N PRO A 301 12.63 30.51 -14.42
CA PRO A 301 11.88 29.52 -13.67
C PRO A 301 11.86 29.81 -12.16
N GLU A 302 10.66 29.76 -11.57
CA GLU A 302 10.49 29.72 -10.12
C GLU A 302 10.62 28.28 -9.62
N VAL A 303 11.10 28.12 -8.39
CA VAL A 303 11.29 26.82 -7.71
C VAL A 303 10.19 26.72 -6.65
N PHE A 304 9.42 25.62 -6.68
CA PHE A 304 8.27 25.38 -5.79
C PHE A 304 8.61 24.50 -4.58
#